data_AF-A0A7S3RC68-F1
#
_entry.id   AF-A0A7S3RC68-F1
#
_cell.length_a   1.000
_cell.length_b   1.000
_cell.length_c   1.000
_cell.angle_alpha   90.00
_cell.angle_beta   90.00
_cell.angle_gamma   90.00
#
_symmetry.space_group_name_H-M   'P 1'
#
loop_
_entity.id
_entity.type
_entity.pdbx_description
1 polymer ?
#
loop_
_entity_poly.entity_id
_entity_poly.type
_entity_poly.pdbx_seq_one_letter_code
_entity_poly.pdbx_strand_id
1 'polypeptide(L)'
;GGARRMPEATSGVLLTCDCPAMKQFVLKVDEEKRSSLADSFVLRDLDDTHLLLRNDAQILALIHRRIDELQDSNSYERVEVDVQSAPPEKGGPAKKKSRRDDGSTV
;
A
#
# COMPACT_ATOMS: atom_id res chain seq x y z
N GLY A 1 44.18 -31.17 18.56
CA GLY A 1 43.80 -29.91 19.23
C GLY A 1 42.65 -29.30 18.46
N GLY A 2 41.48 -29.17 19.08
CA GLY A 2 40.32 -28.53 18.45
C GLY A 2 40.48 -27.01 18.55
N ALA A 3 40.54 -26.32 17.42
CA ALA A 3 40.50 -24.87 17.38
C ALA A 3 39.15 -24.41 17.96
N ARG A 4 39.19 -23.76 19.12
CA ARG A 4 38.01 -23.20 19.77
C ARG A 4 37.53 -22.02 18.91
N ARG A 5 36.36 -22.14 18.27
CA ARG A 5 35.76 -20.99 17.58
C ARG A 5 35.43 -19.93 18.63
N MET A 6 35.97 -18.72 18.45
CA MET A 6 35.55 -17.56 19.23
C MET A 6 34.13 -17.17 18.78
N PRO A 7 33.20 -16.94 19.72
CA PRO A 7 31.90 -16.40 19.37
C PRO A 7 32.06 -14.94 18.91
N GLU A 8 31.41 -14.60 17.80
CA GLU A 8 31.31 -13.22 17.33
C GLU A 8 30.01 -12.60 17.83
N ALA A 9 30.10 -11.40 18.40
CA ALA A 9 28.96 -10.60 18.83
C ALA A 9 28.85 -9.35 17.96
N THR A 10 27.64 -9.04 17.50
CA THR A 10 27.34 -7.80 16.77
C THR A 10 26.24 -7.06 17.51
N SER A 11 26.46 -5.77 17.77
CA SER A 11 25.48 -4.89 18.42
C SER A 11 24.60 -4.21 17.37
N GLY A 12 23.32 -4.05 17.65
CA GLY A 12 22.34 -3.48 16.73
C GLY A 12 20.95 -3.37 17.35
N VAL A 13 19.98 -2.99 16.53
CA VAL A 13 18.55 -2.94 16.90
C VAL A 13 17.86 -4.15 16.28
N LEU A 14 17.12 -4.90 17.10
CA LEU A 14 16.29 -6.00 16.61
C LEU A 14 14.95 -5.44 16.13
N LEU A 15 14.64 -5.63 14.86
CA LEU A 15 13.32 -5.38 14.31
C LEU A 15 12.55 -6.70 14.26
N THR A 16 11.38 -6.72 14.90
CA THR A 16 10.40 -7.82 14.83
C THR A 16 9.19 -7.36 14.03
N CYS A 17 8.73 -8.17 13.09
CA CYS A 17 7.56 -7.92 12.25
C CYS A 17 6.50 -9.01 12.43
N ASP A 18 5.21 -8.64 12.41
CA ASP A 18 4.12 -9.60 12.55
C ASP A 18 3.93 -10.50 11.31
N CYS A 19 4.35 -10.02 10.13
CA CYS A 19 4.24 -10.77 8.87
C CYS A 19 5.52 -10.69 8.02
N PRO A 20 5.86 -11.74 7.26
CA PRO A 20 7.05 -11.74 6.40
C PRO A 20 7.03 -10.65 5.31
N ALA A 21 5.84 -10.22 4.89
CA ALA A 21 5.68 -9.15 3.91
C ALA A 21 6.26 -7.82 4.42
N MET A 22 6.09 -7.51 5.71
CA MET A 22 6.66 -6.29 6.31
C MET A 22 8.20 -6.35 6.33
N LYS A 23 8.77 -7.52 6.61
CA LYS A 23 10.23 -7.73 6.50
C LYS A 23 10.73 -7.42 5.08
N GLN A 24 10.05 -7.97 4.06
CA GLN A 24 10.39 -7.76 2.66
C GLN A 24 10.30 -6.29 2.25
N PHE A 25 9.30 -5.56 2.77
CA PHE A 25 9.22 -4.12 2.57
C PHE A 25 10.45 -3.39 3.13
N VAL A 26 10.88 -3.71 4.36
CA VAL A 26 12.07 -3.09 4.97
C VAL A 26 13.35 -3.43 4.19
N LEU A 27 13.49 -4.67 3.71
CA LEU A 27 14.60 -5.05 2.83
C LEU A 27 14.60 -4.26 1.51
N LYS A 28 13.43 -3.94 0.98
CA LYS A 28 13.30 -3.10 -0.21
C LYS A 28 13.75 -1.66 0.05
N VAL A 29 13.35 -1.09 1.20
CA VAL A 29 13.81 0.23 1.65
C VAL A 29 15.34 0.26 1.82
N ASP A 30 15.95 -0.82 2.32
CA ASP A 30 17.41 -0.95 2.39
C ASP A 30 18.07 -0.98 1.01
N GLU A 31 17.49 -1.74 0.07
CA GLU A 31 17.97 -1.80 -1.31
C GLU A 31 17.93 -0.41 -1.99
N GLU A 32 16.82 0.31 -1.87
CA GLU A 32 16.66 1.66 -2.42
C GLU A 32 17.68 2.65 -1.84
N LYS A 33 17.91 2.58 -0.53
CA LYS A 33 18.89 3.44 0.14
C LYS A 33 20.32 3.08 -0.25
N ARG A 34 20.61 1.79 -0.49
CA ARG A 34 21.94 1.35 -0.95
C ARG A 34 22.29 1.90 -2.32
N SER A 35 21.30 2.06 -3.20
CA SER A 35 21.50 2.65 -4.53
C SER A 35 21.93 4.13 -4.50
N SER A 36 21.79 4.84 -3.39
CA SER A 36 22.17 6.26 -3.26
C SER A 36 23.57 6.48 -2.65
N LEU A 37 24.48 5.50 -2.76
CA LEU A 37 25.86 5.48 -2.21
C LEU A 37 25.96 5.32 -0.68
N ALA A 38 24.89 4.88 -0.02
CA ALA A 38 24.92 4.55 1.41
C ALA A 38 25.16 3.05 1.66
N ASP A 39 25.86 2.72 2.74
CA ASP A 39 25.98 1.34 3.21
C ASP A 39 24.60 0.79 3.65
N SER A 40 24.44 -0.53 3.54
CA SER A 40 23.26 -1.22 4.08
C SER A 40 23.11 -0.96 5.57
N PHE A 41 21.87 -0.74 5.98
CA PHE A 41 21.46 -0.63 7.37
C PHE A 41 21.00 -1.97 7.97
N VAL A 42 20.77 -2.98 7.14
CA VAL A 42 20.49 -4.35 7.59
C VAL A 42 21.82 -5.05 7.85
N LEU A 43 22.11 -5.34 9.12
CA LEU A 43 23.33 -6.03 9.53
C LEU A 43 23.21 -7.54 9.27
N ARG A 44 22.06 -8.15 9.61
CA ARG A 44 21.77 -9.57 9.37
C ARG A 44 20.27 -9.79 9.16
N ASP A 45 19.95 -10.68 8.23
CA ASP A 45 18.64 -11.33 8.15
C ASP A 45 18.65 -12.56 9.06
N LEU A 46 17.75 -12.63 10.04
CA LEU A 46 17.75 -13.67 11.08
C LEU A 46 16.75 -14.78 10.77
N ASP A 47 15.54 -14.41 10.36
CA ASP A 47 14.46 -15.31 9.97
C ASP A 47 13.38 -14.55 9.18
N ASP A 48 12.21 -15.17 8.91
CA ASP A 48 11.13 -14.57 8.13
C ASP A 48 10.51 -13.30 8.72
N THR A 49 10.72 -13.05 10.02
CA THR A 49 10.08 -11.96 10.79
C THR A 49 11.07 -11.06 11.53
N HIS A 50 12.36 -11.40 11.54
CA HIS A 50 13.39 -10.71 12.31
C HIS A 50 14.55 -10.21 11.46
N LEU A 51 14.90 -8.94 11.65
CA LEU A 51 16.10 -8.32 11.10
C LEU A 51 16.95 -7.71 12.21
N LEU A 52 18.27 -7.86 12.12
CA LEU A 52 19.20 -7.08 12.92
C LEU A 52 19.63 -5.85 12.13
N LEU A 53 19.32 -4.66 12.65
CA LEU A 53 19.58 -3.38 12.02
C LEU A 53 20.73 -2.63 12.69
N ARG A 54 21.35 -1.71 11.96
CA ARG A 54 22.30 -0.75 12.51
C ARG A 54 21.60 0.15 13.53
N ASN A 55 22.26 0.40 14.66
CA ASN A 55 21.75 1.31 15.69
C ASN A 55 21.96 2.77 15.27
N ASP A 56 21.05 3.29 14.44
CA ASP A 56 21.06 4.66 13.92
C ASP A 56 19.62 5.21 13.92
N ALA A 57 19.42 6.31 14.66
CA ALA A 57 18.12 6.96 14.79
C ALA A 57 17.53 7.43 13.45
N GLN A 58 18.37 7.83 12.48
CA GLN A 58 17.89 8.27 11.16
C GLN A 58 17.35 7.11 10.33
N ILE A 59 17.92 5.91 10.51
CA ILE A 59 17.43 4.69 9.87
C ILE A 59 16.09 4.28 10.47
N LEU A 60 15.95 4.31 11.79
CA LEU A 60 14.68 3.99 12.46
C LEU A 60 13.58 4.97 12.05
N ALA A 61 13.87 6.28 12.03
CA ALA A 61 12.94 7.29 11.57
C ALA A 61 12.53 7.10 10.10
N LEU A 62 13.48 6.72 9.22
CA LEU A 62 13.18 6.41 7.82
C LEU A 62 12.24 5.21 7.69
N ILE A 63 12.51 4.13 8.41
CA ILE A 63 11.68 2.91 8.38
C ILE A 63 10.26 3.23 8.84
N HIS A 64 10.10 3.94 9.97
CA HIS A 64 8.80 4.36 10.47
C HIS A 64 8.05 5.19 9.42
N ARG A 65 8.70 6.22 8.86
CA ARG A 65 8.08 7.07 7.84
C ARG A 65 7.64 6.28 6.61
N ARG A 66 8.45 5.34 6.15
CA ARG A 66 8.12 4.48 4.99
C ARG A 66 6.94 3.54 5.28
N ILE A 67 6.83 3.04 6.51
CA ILE A 67 5.69 2.22 6.94
C ILE A 67 4.41 3.06 6.97
N ASP A 68 4.47 4.28 7.52
CA ASP A 68 3.33 5.21 7.54
C ASP A 68 2.87 5.53 6.10
N GLU A 69 3.81 5.90 5.21
CA GLU A 69 3.53 6.14 3.78
C GLU A 69 2.89 4.91 3.10
N LEU A 70 3.34 3.70 3.45
CA LEU A 70 2.81 2.44 2.93
C LEU A 70 1.37 2.19 3.40
N GLN A 71 1.06 2.50 4.66
CA GLN A 71 -0.29 2.34 5.22
C GLN A 71 -1.26 3.32 4.58
N ASP A 72 -0.88 4.59 4.46
CA ASP A 72 -1.71 5.63 3.84
C ASP A 72 -1.99 5.35 2.36
N SER A 73 -1.01 4.80 1.64
CA SER A 73 -1.15 4.50 0.21
C SER A 73 -1.93 3.21 -0.08
N ASN A 74 -2.08 2.32 0.92
CA ASN A 74 -2.74 1.01 0.77
C ASN A 74 -4.08 0.90 1.51
N SER A 75 -4.56 1.96 2.15
CA SER A 75 -5.91 1.97 2.71
C SER A 75 -6.94 2.15 1.58
N TYR A 76 -7.54 1.05 1.13
CA TYR A 76 -8.80 1.11 0.40
C TYR A 76 -9.89 1.54 1.39
N GLU A 77 -10.30 2.81 1.35
CA GLU A 77 -11.56 3.21 1.98
C GLU A 77 -12.68 2.53 1.21
N ARG A 78 -13.38 1.59 1.86
CA ARG A 78 -14.63 1.07 1.33
C ARG A 78 -15.63 2.22 1.42
N VAL A 79 -15.76 2.99 0.34
CA VAL A 79 -16.80 4.00 0.22
C VAL A 79 -18.12 3.23 0.25
N GLU A 80 -18.81 3.27 1.38
CA GLU A 80 -20.20 2.84 1.45
C GLU A 80 -20.98 3.82 0.59
N VAL A 81 -21.16 3.47 -0.69
CA VAL A 81 -22.16 4.13 -1.53
C VAL A 81 -23.50 3.80 -0.90
N ASP A 82 -24.09 4.79 -0.24
CA ASP A 82 -25.46 4.73 0.26
C ASP A 82 -26.39 4.51 -0.95
N VAL A 83 -26.65 3.25 -1.29
CA VAL A 83 -27.65 2.83 -2.28
C VAL A 83 -29.01 2.92 -1.59
N GLN A 84 -29.42 4.13 -1.26
CA GLN A 84 -30.83 4.45 -1.01
C GLN A 84 -31.22 5.65 -1.85
N SER A 85 -31.40 5.40 -3.15
CA SER A 85 -32.55 5.94 -3.91
C SER A 85 -32.45 5.58 -5.41
N ALA A 86 -33.27 4.63 -5.84
CA ALA A 86 -33.72 4.51 -7.23
C ALA A 86 -35.25 4.69 -7.26
N PRO A 87 -35.89 5.02 -8.39
CA PRO A 87 -36.02 6.38 -8.95
C PRO A 87 -37.50 6.79 -9.14
N PRO A 88 -37.88 8.08 -9.29
CA PRO A 88 -39.18 8.40 -9.86
C PRO A 88 -39.14 8.17 -11.38
N GLU A 89 -39.94 7.21 -11.87
CA GLU A 89 -40.21 7.02 -13.30
C GLU A 89 -40.65 8.35 -13.94
N LYS A 90 -39.87 8.87 -14.89
CA LYS A 90 -40.31 9.96 -15.76
C LYS A 90 -40.84 9.35 -17.06
N GLY A 91 -42.15 9.52 -17.25
CA GLY A 91 -42.95 8.98 -18.34
C GLY A 91 -42.36 9.20 -19.73
N GLY A 92 -42.66 8.24 -20.61
CA GLY A 92 -42.18 8.19 -21.98
C GLY A 92 -42.65 9.35 -22.87
N PRO A 93 -42.02 9.53 -24.03
CA PRO A 93 -42.31 10.64 -24.93
C PRO A 93 -43.67 10.45 -25.62
N ALA A 94 -44.58 11.40 -25.42
CA ALA A 94 -45.83 11.51 -26.17
C ALA A 94 -45.56 11.80 -27.66
N LYS A 95 -45.50 10.77 -28.50
CA LYS A 95 -45.61 10.91 -29.96
C LYS A 95 -47.07 11.13 -30.35
N LYS A 96 -47.53 12.38 -30.42
CA LYS A 96 -48.78 12.70 -31.16
C LYS A 96 -48.45 12.89 -32.64
N LYS A 97 -48.89 11.91 -33.42
CA LYS A 97 -48.79 11.82 -34.88
C LYS A 97 -49.38 13.07 -35.55
N SER A 98 -48.58 13.65 -36.44
CA SER A 98 -49.00 14.50 -37.55
C SER A 98 -50.03 13.76 -38.42
N ARG A 99 -51.18 14.38 -38.66
CA ARG A 99 -52.02 14.13 -39.83
C ARG A 99 -52.24 15.47 -40.52
N ARG A 100 -51.69 15.57 -41.73
CA ARG A 100 -51.95 16.60 -42.72
C ARG A 100 -53.31 16.33 -43.40
N ASP A 101 -53.94 17.43 -43.79
CA ASP A 101 -54.83 17.70 -44.93
C ASP A 101 -55.87 16.65 -45.38
N ASP A 102 -57.11 17.08 -45.60
CA ASP A 102 -57.64 17.35 -46.97
C ASP A 102 -59.11 17.83 -46.95
N GLY A 103 -59.46 18.74 -47.86
CA GLY A 103 -60.79 18.90 -48.48
C GLY A 103 -61.92 19.55 -47.65
N SER A 104 -62.37 20.79 -47.89
CA SER A 104 -63.07 21.33 -49.08
C SER A 104 -64.53 20.87 -49.22
N THR A 105 -65.41 21.85 -49.51
CA THR A 105 -66.73 21.75 -50.21
C THR A 105 -67.92 21.33 -49.31
N VAL A 106 -69.09 21.98 -49.25
CA VAL A 106 -69.77 23.12 -49.91
C VAL A 106 -70.71 23.77 -48.90
#